data_AF-A0A6M0BJY2-F1
#
_entry.id   AF-A0A6M0BJY2-F1
#
_cell.length_a   1.000
_cell.length_b   1.000
_cell.length_c   1.000
_cell.angle_alpha   90.00
_cell.angle_beta   90.00
_cell.angle_gamma   90.00
#
_symmetry.space_group_name_H-M   'P 1'
#
loop_
_entity.id
_entity.type
_entity.pdbx_description
1 polymer ?
#
loop_
_entity_poly.entity_id
_entity_poly.type
_entity_poly.pdbx_seq_one_letter_code
_entity_poly.pdbx_strand_id
1 'polypeptide(L)' 'MTPKSALFLMIACVAGIAAVGSIFELSYGDPELGKLVTGIILAASIPIGGLSFYLAVLDARANIKG' A
#
# COMPACT_ATOMS: atom_id res chain seq x y z
N MET A 1 9.29 16.38 8.89
CA MET A 1 8.36 15.63 8.00
C MET A 1 7.60 16.63 7.16
N THR A 2 7.69 16.53 5.84
CA THR A 2 6.81 17.30 4.96
C THR A 2 5.40 16.70 5.00
N PRO A 3 4.33 17.52 4.92
CA PRO A 3 2.96 17.02 4.82
C PRO A 3 2.78 16.03 3.65
N LYS A 4 3.56 16.23 2.58
CA LYS A 4 3.55 15.38 1.39
C LYS A 4 4.07 13.96 1.66
N SER A 5 5.21 13.83 2.34
CA SER A 5 5.77 12.52 2.70
C SER A 5 4.86 11.77 3.68
N ALA A 6 4.25 12.49 4.63
CA ALA A 6 3.27 11.91 5.55
C ALA A 6 2.04 11.35 4.81
N LEU A 7 1.53 12.04 3.78
CA LEU A 7 0.42 11.57 2.96
C LEU A 7 0.80 10.31 2.17
N PHE A 8 1.95 10.29 1.50
CA PHE A 8 2.41 9.11 0.77
C PHE A 8 2.66 7.90 1.69
N LEU A 9 3.18 8.14 2.91
CA LEU A 9 3.36 7.09 3.90
C LEU A 9 2.03 6.52 4.40
N MET A 10 1.01 7.37 4.60
CA MET A 10 -0.33 6.90 4.98
C MET A 10 -0.94 6.02 3.88
N ILE A 11 -0.82 6.43 2.60
CA ILE A 11 -1.29 5.65 1.45
C ILE A 11 -0.57 4.29 1.40
N ALA A 12 0.75 4.27 1.61
CA ALA A 12 1.52 3.02 1.67
C ALA A 12 1.05 2.09 2.79
N CYS A 13 0.69 2.66 3.95
CA CYS A 13 0.17 1.90 5.09
C CYS A 13 -1.19 1.26 4.78
N VAL A 14 -2.12 2.03 4.20
CA VAL A 14 -3.45 1.53 3.78
C VAL A 14 -3.31 0.43 2.72
N ALA A 15 -2.43 0.61 1.74
CA ALA A 15 -2.14 -0.42 0.74
C ALA A 15 -1.57 -1.69 1.37
N GLY A 16 -0.71 -1.55 2.39
CA GLY A 16 -0.21 -2.69 3.17
C GLY A 16 -1.31 -3.47 3.88
N ILE A 17 -2.23 -2.77 4.56
CA ILE A 17 -3.38 -3.38 5.24
C ILE A 17 -4.27 -4.12 4.24
N ALA A 18 -4.58 -3.49 3.10
CA ALA A 18 -5.40 -4.09 2.04
C ALA A 18 -4.73 -5.33 1.41
N ALA A 19 -3.41 -5.30 1.21
CA ALA A 19 -2.67 -6.44 0.69
C ALA A 19 -2.71 -7.63 1.66
N VAL A 20 -2.45 -7.41 2.95
CA VAL A 20 -2.48 -8.49 3.96
C VAL A 20 -3.89 -9.09 4.07
N GLY A 21 -4.93 -8.26 4.16
CA GLY A 21 -6.32 -8.74 4.20
C GLY A 21 -6.69 -9.57 2.97
N SER A 22 -6.29 -9.11 1.78
CA SER A 22 -6.54 -9.83 0.53
C SER A 22 -5.83 -11.19 0.48
N ILE A 23 -4.58 -11.26 0.94
CA ILE A 23 -3.82 -12.53 1.01
C ILE A 23 -4.52 -13.52 1.95
N PHE A 24 -4.97 -13.07 3.12
CA PHE A 24 -5.68 -13.91 4.08
C PHE A 24 -7.00 -14.43 3.50
N GLU A 25 -7.82 -13.56 2.92
CA GLU A 25 -9.09 -13.96 2.30
C GLU A 25 -8.90 -14.93 1.12
N LEU A 26 -7.94 -14.66 0.22
CA LEU A 26 -7.62 -15.55 -0.89
C LEU A 26 -7.09 -16.91 -0.42
N SER A 27 -6.35 -16.93 0.69
CA SER A 27 -5.81 -18.16 1.28
C SER A 27 -6.89 -18.98 2.00
N TYR A 28 -7.92 -18.32 2.57
CA TYR A 28 -9.02 -18.98 3.26
C TYR A 28 -10.00 -19.68 2.30
N GLY A 29 -10.02 -19.28 1.02
CA GLY A 29 -10.75 -19.96 -0.05
C GLY A 29 -12.10 -19.33 -0.43
N ASP A 30 -12.72 -18.61 0.50
CA ASP A 30 -14.03 -17.95 0.38
C ASP A 30 -13.93 -16.42 0.60
N PRO A 31 -13.35 -15.67 -0.34
CA PRO A 31 -13.26 -14.20 -0.25
C PRO A 31 -14.63 -13.54 -0.41
N GLU A 32 -14.97 -12.59 0.48
CA GLU A 32 -16.28 -11.91 0.50
C GLU A 32 -16.56 -11.11 -0.79
N LEU A 33 -15.53 -10.46 -1.33
CA LEU A 33 -15.59 -9.71 -2.60
C LEU A 33 -15.41 -10.62 -3.84
N GLY A 34 -15.17 -11.91 -3.64
CA GLY A 34 -14.85 -12.88 -4.68
C GLY A 34 -13.37 -12.85 -5.10
N LYS A 35 -12.87 -14.01 -5.60
CA LYS A 35 -11.45 -14.21 -5.91
C LYS A 35 -10.88 -13.20 -6.91
N LEU A 36 -11.72 -12.77 -7.86
CA LEU A 36 -11.31 -11.83 -8.90
C LEU A 36 -11.08 -10.42 -8.34
N VAL A 37 -12.02 -9.90 -7.54
CA VAL A 37 -11.91 -8.54 -6.97
C VAL A 37 -10.80 -8.48 -5.92
N THR A 38 -10.74 -9.44 -5.00
CA THR A 38 -9.67 -9.53 -3.98
C THR A 38 -8.30 -9.70 -4.63
N GLY A 39 -8.21 -10.45 -5.73
CA GLY A 39 -6.99 -10.60 -6.52
C GLY A 39 -6.54 -9.29 -7.17
N ILE A 40 -7.46 -8.50 -7.74
CA ILE A 40 -7.14 -7.18 -8.31
C ILE A 40 -6.67 -6.21 -7.23
N ILE A 41 -7.34 -6.18 -6.07
CA ILE A 41 -6.93 -5.33 -4.94
C ILE A 41 -5.52 -5.69 -4.49
N LEU A 42 -5.19 -6.97 -4.37
CA LEU A 42 -3.86 -7.43 -4.03
C LEU A 42 -2.83 -7.01 -5.09
N ALA A 43 -3.13 -7.26 -6.36
CA ALA A 43 -2.25 -6.94 -7.48
C ALA A 43 -2.00 -5.42 -7.61
N ALA A 44 -2.98 -4.58 -7.25
CA ALA A 44 -2.84 -3.12 -7.23
C ALA A 44 -2.14 -2.62 -5.96
N SER A 45 -2.39 -3.24 -4.80
CA SER A 45 -1.82 -2.82 -3.52
C SER A 45 -0.30 -2.99 -3.46
N ILE A 46 0.26 -4.02 -4.12
CA ILE A 46 1.71 -4.24 -4.18
C ILE A 46 2.45 -3.07 -4.87
N PRO A 47 2.15 -2.69 -6.12
CA PRO A 47 2.81 -1.57 -6.79
C PRO A 47 2.46 -0.23 -6.16
N ILE A 48 1.20 -0.01 -5.73
CA ILE A 48 0.80 1.24 -5.08
C ILE A 48 1.56 1.42 -3.76
N GLY A 49 1.63 0.38 -2.92
CA GLY A 49 2.34 0.43 -1.65
C GLY A 49 3.83 0.66 -1.84
N GLY A 50 4.46 -0.12 -2.74
CA GLY A 50 5.89 0.01 -3.04
C GLY A 50 6.27 1.39 -3.62
N LEU A 51 5.50 1.88 -4.60
CA LEU A 51 5.75 3.18 -5.21
C LEU A 51 5.50 4.33 -4.23
N SER A 52 4.40 4.29 -3.49
CA SER A 52 4.06 5.32 -2.49
C SER A 52 5.11 5.39 -1.39
N PHE A 53 5.58 4.24 -0.91
CA PHE A 53 6.65 4.17 0.09
C PHE A 53 7.97 4.70 -0.47
N TYR A 54 8.33 4.32 -1.70
CA TYR A 54 9.53 4.83 -2.36
C TYR A 54 9.51 6.35 -2.52
N LEU A 55 8.39 6.91 -3.00
CA LEU A 55 8.20 8.35 -3.13
C LEU A 55 8.19 9.06 -1.77
N ALA A 56 7.57 8.46 -0.74
CA ALA A 56 7.58 8.99 0.62
C ALA A 56 9.00 9.10 1.18
N VAL A 57 9.82 8.06 0.97
CA VAL A 57 11.23 8.00 1.39
C VAL A 57 12.08 9.00 0.61
N LEU A 58 11.84 9.14 -0.71
CA LEU A 58 12.55 10.11 -1.54
C LEU A 58 12.25 11.55 -1.10
N ASP A 59 10.98 11.91 -0.90
CA ASP A 59 10.56 13.25 -0.45
C ASP A 59 11.05 13.55 0.98
N ALA A 60 11.02 12.54 1.87
CA ALA A 60 11.57 12.64 3.22
C ALA A 60 13.08 12.88 3.19
N ARG A 61 13.84 12.12 2.40
CA ARG A 61 15.29 12.28 2.24
C ARG A 61 15.66 13.64 1.65
N ALA A 62 14.91 14.12 0.67
CA ALA A 62 15.11 15.45 0.08
C ALA A 62 14.89 16.57 1.10
N ASN A 63 13.98 16.39 2.07
CA ASN A 63 13.70 17.38 3.12
C ASN A 63 14.46 17.16 4.45
N ILE A 64 15.18 16.04 4.61
CA ILE A 64 16.01 15.76 5.79
C ILE A 64 17.34 16.55 5.79
N LYS A 65 17.73 17.13 4.66
CA LYS A 65 18.95 17.97 4.53
C LYS A 65 18.73 19.47 4.79
N GLY A 66 17.57 19.86 5.34
CA GLY A 66 17.27 21.24 5.73
C GLY A 66 17.55 21.49 7.21
#